data_AF-A0A1X0SYR5-F1
#
_entry.id   AF-A0A1X0SYR5-F1
#
_cell.length_a   1.000
_cell.length_b   1.000
_cell.length_c   1.000
_cell.angle_alpha   90.00
_cell.angle_beta   90.00
_cell.angle_gamma   90.00
#
_symmetry.space_group_name_H-M   'P 1'
#
loop_
_entity.id
_entity.type
_entity.pdbx_description
1 polymer ?
#
loop_
_entity_poly.entity_id
_entity_poly.type
_entity_poly.pdbx_seq_one_letter_code
_entity_poly.pdbx_strand_id
1 'polypeptide(L)'
;MAYNGLHPGWDGDDASAPTAAAIEAALAFIDLLPLGSDPTGTMIEPSGEVGFYWKDKGRYIDITFDGNDIIYYAKVASHDRGNTIIAMGRKPYNGRYLPDDLVSALTA
;
A
#
# COMPACT_ATOMS: atom_id res chain seq x y z
N MET A 1 0.26 0.55 -17.09
CA MET A 1 -0.28 -0.75 -17.56
C MET A 1 -1.54 -1.01 -16.75
N ALA A 2 -2.64 -1.39 -17.41
CA ALA A 2 -3.93 -1.58 -16.75
C ALA A 2 -3.99 -2.99 -16.16
N TYR A 3 -4.06 -3.09 -14.83
CA TYR A 3 -4.10 -4.36 -14.11
C TYR A 3 -5.45 -5.10 -14.19
N ASN A 4 -6.44 -4.51 -14.88
CA ASN A 4 -7.80 -5.06 -15.05
C ASN A 4 -7.87 -6.32 -15.94
N GLY A 5 -6.73 -6.86 -16.39
CA GLY A 5 -6.64 -8.05 -17.24
C GLY A 5 -5.89 -9.22 -16.61
N LEU A 6 -5.58 -9.19 -15.32
CA LEU A 6 -4.90 -10.30 -14.66
C LEU A 6 -5.86 -11.49 -14.50
N HIS A 7 -5.43 -12.65 -14.99
CA HIS A 7 -6.14 -13.92 -14.81
C HIS A 7 -5.60 -14.67 -13.58
N PRO A 8 -6.39 -15.54 -12.93
CA PRO A 8 -5.86 -16.44 -11.92
C PRO A 8 -4.62 -17.20 -12.44
N GLY A 9 -3.56 -17.30 -11.63
CA GLY A 9 -2.31 -17.94 -12.04
C GLY A 9 -1.20 -16.98 -12.51
N TRP A 10 -1.43 -15.67 -12.56
CA TRP A 10 -0.50 -14.71 -13.17
C TRP A 10 0.86 -14.58 -12.46
N ASP A 11 0.93 -14.91 -11.17
CA ASP A 11 2.14 -14.92 -10.34
C ASP A 11 2.36 -16.29 -9.65
N GLY A 12 1.92 -17.37 -10.30
CA GLY A 12 1.90 -18.73 -9.74
C GLY A 12 0.47 -19.25 -9.50
N ASP A 13 0.32 -20.56 -9.32
CA ASP A 13 -0.98 -21.27 -9.36
C ASP A 13 -2.03 -20.75 -8.36
N ASP A 14 -1.61 -20.12 -7.26
CA ASP A 14 -2.50 -19.57 -6.23
C ASP A 14 -2.81 -18.07 -6.42
N ALA A 15 -2.23 -17.42 -7.45
CA ALA A 15 -2.39 -15.99 -7.67
C ALA A 15 -3.82 -15.66 -8.10
N SER A 16 -4.46 -14.76 -7.37
CA SER A 16 -5.81 -14.26 -7.64
C SER A 16 -5.77 -12.89 -8.31
N ALA A 17 -6.74 -12.65 -9.20
CA ALA A 17 -6.96 -11.32 -9.76
C ALA A 17 -7.45 -10.36 -8.66
N PRO A 18 -7.09 -9.07 -8.71
CA PRO A 18 -7.60 -8.11 -7.76
C PRO A 18 -9.12 -7.95 -7.88
N THR A 19 -9.79 -7.80 -6.75
CA THR A 19 -11.23 -7.50 -6.74
C THR A 19 -11.47 -6.06 -7.16
N ALA A 20 -12.66 -5.77 -7.72
CA ALA A 20 -13.05 -4.39 -8.03
C ALA A 20 -12.99 -3.49 -6.78
N ALA A 21 -13.40 -4.03 -5.62
CA ALA A 21 -13.34 -3.31 -4.35
C ALA A 21 -11.89 -2.95 -3.93
N ALA A 22 -10.93 -3.85 -4.13
CA ALA A 22 -9.51 -3.57 -3.86
C ALA A 22 -8.98 -2.46 -4.78
N ILE A 23 -9.34 -2.49 -6.07
CA ILE A 23 -8.98 -1.44 -7.03
C ILE A 23 -9.61 -0.10 -6.64
N GLU A 24 -10.91 -0.07 -6.34
CA GLU A 24 -11.63 1.15 -5.94
C GLU A 24 -11.07 1.74 -4.65
N ALA A 25 -10.74 0.90 -3.66
CA ALA A 25 -10.08 1.33 -2.43
C ALA A 25 -8.70 1.95 -2.71
N ALA A 26 -7.90 1.31 -3.55
CA ALA A 26 -6.58 1.81 -3.93
C ALA A 26 -6.67 3.16 -4.68
N LEU A 27 -7.67 3.34 -5.55
CA LEU A 27 -7.91 4.62 -6.23
C LEU A 27 -8.37 5.71 -5.26
N ALA A 28 -9.30 5.40 -4.36
CA ALA A 28 -9.75 6.35 -3.33
C ALA A 28 -8.59 6.78 -2.41
N PHE A 29 -7.64 5.88 -2.16
CA PHE A 29 -6.43 6.21 -1.41
C PHE A 29 -5.54 7.23 -2.12
N ILE A 30 -5.36 7.13 -3.45
CA ILE A 30 -4.59 8.11 -4.24
C ILE A 30 -5.18 9.52 -4.07
N ASP A 31 -6.50 9.64 -4.06
CA ASP A 31 -7.19 10.93 -3.87
C ASP A 31 -6.96 11.54 -2.48
N LEU A 32 -6.51 10.75 -1.50
CA LEU A 32 -6.17 11.20 -0.14
C LEU A 32 -4.68 11.48 0.05
N LEU A 33 -3.83 11.19 -0.94
CA LEU A 33 -2.40 11.41 -0.80
C LEU A 33 -2.08 12.91 -0.66
N PRO A 34 -1.20 13.28 0.29
CA PRO A 34 -0.62 14.61 0.33
C PRO A 34 -0.01 15.01 -1.03
N LEU A 35 -0.07 16.30 -1.37
CA LEU A 35 0.55 16.79 -2.60
C LEU A 35 2.06 16.50 -2.59
N GLY A 36 2.54 15.85 -3.65
CA GLY A 36 3.96 15.53 -3.82
C GLY A 36 4.44 14.24 -3.13
N SER A 37 3.55 13.46 -2.49
CA SER A 37 3.87 12.15 -1.93
C SER A 37 3.51 11.00 -2.86
N ASP A 38 3.78 11.14 -4.17
CA ASP A 38 3.48 10.10 -5.16
C ASP A 38 4.26 8.81 -4.84
N PRO A 39 3.63 7.62 -4.99
CA PRO A 39 4.30 6.35 -4.74
C PRO A 39 5.44 6.10 -5.72
N THR A 40 6.46 5.39 -5.25
CA THR A 40 7.56 4.92 -6.11
C THR A 40 7.06 3.90 -7.13
N GLY A 41 6.08 3.09 -6.75
CA GLY A 41 5.45 2.15 -7.66
C GLY A 41 4.15 1.57 -7.11
N THR A 42 3.42 0.91 -8.02
CA THR A 42 2.23 0.12 -7.74
C THR A 42 2.56 -1.36 -7.85
N MET A 43 1.90 -2.19 -7.04
CA MET A 43 2.04 -3.64 -7.07
C MET A 43 0.68 -4.31 -6.88
N ILE A 44 0.62 -5.59 -7.28
CA ILE A 44 -0.50 -6.47 -6.96
C ILE A 44 0.11 -7.67 -6.29
N GLU A 45 -0.41 -8.01 -5.12
CA GLU A 45 0.02 -9.21 -4.40
C GLU A 45 -0.63 -10.45 -5.01
N PRO A 46 -0.03 -11.64 -4.86
CA PRO A 46 -0.64 -12.90 -5.29
C PRO A 46 -2.04 -13.12 -4.69
N SER A 47 -2.36 -12.55 -3.53
CA SER A 47 -3.70 -12.61 -2.93
C SER A 47 -4.76 -11.78 -3.68
N GLY A 48 -4.36 -10.97 -4.66
CA GLY A 48 -5.22 -10.00 -5.33
C GLY A 48 -5.32 -8.66 -4.61
N GLU A 49 -4.52 -8.44 -3.55
CA GLU A 49 -4.43 -7.12 -2.94
C GLU A 49 -3.75 -6.14 -3.90
N VAL A 50 -4.25 -4.91 -3.95
CA VAL A 50 -3.62 -3.82 -4.71
C VAL A 50 -2.79 -3.00 -3.76
N GLY A 51 -1.54 -2.72 -4.12
CA GLY A 51 -0.62 -2.02 -3.24
C GLY A 51 0.18 -0.89 -3.88
N PHE A 52 0.70 -0.03 -3.01
CA PHE A 52 1.62 1.05 -3.33
C PHE A 52 2.81 0.97 -2.40
N TYR A 53 3.98 1.30 -2.92
CA TYR A 53 5.16 1.41 -2.08
C TYR A 53 5.95 2.69 -2.36
N TRP A 54 6.61 3.17 -1.32
CA TRP A 54 7.62 4.22 -1.35
C TRP A 54 8.93 3.63 -0.92
N LYS A 55 9.99 3.89 -1.68
CA LYS A 55 11.32 3.41 -1.31
C LYS A 55 12.38 4.45 -1.66
N ASP A 56 13.09 4.90 -0.64
CA ASP A 56 14.27 5.74 -0.77
C ASP A 56 15.45 5.13 0.01
N LYS A 57 16.59 5.85 0.09
CA LYS A 57 17.82 5.35 0.72
C LYS A 57 17.67 5.03 2.21
N GLY A 58 16.64 5.53 2.88
CA GLY A 58 16.46 5.37 4.31
C GLY A 58 15.02 5.15 4.75
N ARG A 59 14.06 5.03 3.82
CA ARG A 59 12.65 4.85 4.15
C ARG A 59 12.00 3.84 3.21
N TYR A 60 11.11 3.05 3.79
CA TYR A 60 10.24 2.14 3.05
C TYR A 60 8.83 2.22 3.63
N ILE A 61 7.85 2.43 2.76
CA ILE A 61 6.43 2.40 3.09
C ILE A 61 5.78 1.43 2.11
N ASP A 62 4.92 0.57 2.63
CA ASP A 62 4.16 -0.42 1.90
C ASP A 62 2.72 -0.36 2.38
N ILE A 63 1.78 -0.30 1.43
CA ILE A 63 0.36 -0.16 1.71
C ILE A 63 -0.38 -1.05 0.72
N THR A 64 -1.23 -1.94 1.21
CA THR A 64 -2.08 -2.81 0.39
C THR A 64 -3.55 -2.69 0.79
N PHE A 65 -4.43 -3.04 -0.17
CA PHE A 65 -5.88 -3.00 -0.03
C PHE A 65 -6.46 -4.35 -0.47
N ASP A 66 -7.22 -5.00 0.42
CA ASP A 66 -7.97 -6.23 0.12
C ASP A 66 -9.43 -5.95 -0.29
N GLY A 67 -9.82 -4.67 -0.32
CA GLY A 67 -11.17 -4.18 -0.60
C GLY A 67 -12.02 -3.88 0.63
N ASN A 68 -11.61 -4.34 1.82
CA ASN A 68 -12.27 -4.02 3.09
C ASN A 68 -11.33 -3.28 4.04
N ASP A 69 -10.07 -3.72 4.10
CA ASP A 69 -9.06 -3.19 4.99
C ASP A 69 -7.93 -2.51 4.20
N ILE A 70 -7.34 -1.50 4.83
CA ILE A 70 -6.00 -1.02 4.52
C ILE A 70 -5.01 -1.75 5.42
N ILE A 71 -3.96 -2.31 4.81
CA ILE A 71 -2.84 -2.94 5.49
C ILE A 71 -1.61 -2.11 5.16
N TYR A 72 -0.83 -1.73 6.16
CA TYR A 72 0.30 -0.85 5.94
C TYR A 72 1.46 -1.13 6.86
N TYR A 73 2.65 -0.81 6.37
CA TYR A 73 3.91 -0.94 7.07
C TYR A 73 4.87 0.15 6.61
N ALA A 74 5.45 0.89 7.55
CA ALA A 74 6.43 1.92 7.28
C ALA A 74 7.63 1.80 8.22
N LYS A 75 8.84 1.91 7.65
CA LYS A 75 10.09 1.89 8.39
C LYS A 75 11.07 2.95 7.87
N VAL A 76 11.94 3.41 8.77
CA VAL A 76 13.10 4.26 8.45
C VAL A 76 14.41 3.65 8.97
N ALA A 77 15.50 3.85 8.25
CA ALA A 77 16.84 3.47 8.67
C ALA A 77 17.28 4.35 9.84
N SER A 78 17.63 3.73 10.96
CA SER A 78 18.28 4.38 12.10
C SER A 78 19.78 4.09 12.06
N HIS A 79 20.59 5.13 12.29
CA HIS A 79 22.05 5.01 12.36
C HIS A 79 22.52 4.01 13.44
N ASP A 80 21.77 3.89 14.55
CA ASP A 80 22.26 3.19 15.74
C ASP A 80 21.62 1.81 15.96
N ARG A 81 20.45 1.54 15.37
CA ARG A 81 19.62 0.35 15.72
C ARG A 81 19.08 -0.44 14.54
N GLY A 82 19.51 -0.16 13.31
CA GLY A 82 18.92 -0.75 12.10
C GLY A 82 17.58 -0.08 11.74
N ASN A 83 16.64 -0.81 11.14
CA ASN A 83 15.36 -0.22 10.73
C ASN A 83 14.42 0.00 11.93
N THR A 84 13.82 1.19 12.02
CA THR A 84 12.78 1.54 13.00
C THR A 84 11.43 1.56 12.31
N ILE A 85 10.45 0.83 12.84
CA ILE A 85 9.07 0.87 12.36
C ILE A 85 8.42 2.16 12.88
N ILE A 86 7.82 2.94 11.97
CA ILE A 86 7.20 4.24 12.28
C ILE A 86 5.68 4.26 12.08
N ALA A 87 5.14 3.30 11.32
CA ALA A 87 3.70 3.05 11.21
C ALA A 87 3.48 1.59 10.84
N MET A 88 2.46 0.95 11.41
CA MET A 88 2.02 -0.37 10.95
C MET A 88 0.60 -0.66 11.42
N GLY A 89 -0.18 -1.33 10.58
CA GLY A 89 -1.49 -1.75 11.00
C GLY A 89 -2.31 -2.43 9.91
N ARG A 90 -3.44 -2.98 10.34
CA ARG A 90 -4.56 -3.40 9.51
C ARG A 90 -5.80 -2.74 10.07
N LYS A 91 -6.53 -1.98 9.25
CA LYS A 91 -7.70 -1.22 9.68
C LYS A 91 -8.79 -1.29 8.60
N PRO A 92 -10.07 -1.30 8.97
CA PRO A 92 -11.15 -1.09 8.02
C PRO A 92 -10.95 0.21 7.25
N TYR A 93 -11.10 0.15 5.93
CA TYR A 93 -10.89 1.27 5.04
C TYR A 93 -12.07 1.46 4.10
N ASN A 94 -12.60 2.69 4.10
CA ASN A 94 -13.79 3.06 3.33
C ASN A 94 -13.49 4.17 2.31
N GLY A 95 -12.23 4.43 1.99
CA GLY A 95 -11.85 5.47 1.05
C GLY A 95 -11.87 6.90 1.59
N ARG A 96 -12.07 7.12 2.90
CA ARG A 96 -12.27 8.48 3.45
C ARG A 96 -11.24 8.97 4.45
N TYR A 97 -10.65 8.06 5.23
CA TYR A 97 -9.75 8.42 6.31
C TYR A 97 -8.53 7.49 6.31
N LEU A 98 -7.37 8.07 6.60
CA LEU A 98 -6.14 7.33 6.81
C LEU A 98 -5.81 7.32 8.31
N PRO A 99 -5.22 6.23 8.83
CA PRO A 99 -4.66 6.23 10.19
C PRO A 99 -3.63 7.33 10.40
N ASP A 100 -3.64 7.99 11.56
CA ASP A 100 -2.77 9.14 11.86
C ASP A 100 -1.27 8.81 11.76
N ASP A 101 -0.89 7.59 12.15
CA ASP A 101 0.49 7.11 12.04
C ASP A 101 0.91 6.91 10.58
N LEU A 102 -0.01 6.43 9.74
CA LEU A 102 0.22 6.32 8.30
C LEU A 102 0.36 7.69 7.63
N VAL A 103 -0.50 8.65 7.97
CA VAL A 103 -0.39 10.04 7.47
C VAL A 103 0.96 10.62 7.86
N SER A 104 1.34 10.47 9.13
CA SER A 104 2.62 10.94 9.64
C SER A 104 3.79 10.34 8.87
N ALA A 105 3.74 9.05 8.53
CA ALA A 105 4.77 8.37 7.75
C ALA A 105 4.87 8.86 6.30
N LEU A 106 3.73 9.18 5.66
CA LEU A 106 3.66 9.68 4.28
C LEU A 106 4.17 11.12 4.14
N THR A 107 4.06 11.93 5.21
CA THR A 107 4.48 13.34 5.22
C THR A 107 5.84 13.59 5.87
N ALA A 108 6.48 12.56 6.40
CA ALA A 108 7.77 12.65 7.11
C ALA A 108 8.96 12.97 6.17
#